data_AF-A0A933V5I5-F1
#
_entry.id   AF-A0A933V5I5-F1
#
_cell.length_a   1.000
_cell.length_b   1.000
_cell.length_c   1.000
_cell.angle_alpha   90.00
_cell.angle_beta   90.00
_cell.angle_gamma   90.00
#
_symmetry.space_group_name_H-M   'P 1'
#
loop_
_entity.id
_entity.type
_entity.pdbx_description
1 polymer ?
#
loop_
_entity_poly.entity_id
_entity_poly.type
_entity_poly.pdbx_seq_one_letter_code
_entity_poly.pdbx_strand_id
1 'polypeptide(L)'
;MSKPDAELIEIFRALSDDELVERWREGYLTDIAITVARTEFLRRGMVVPEAGPAETPEPLAEAEEAVTFVTVARSLIPADLYVLRARLEGDGIPSFVVDDNIVRMNSLWSVAVGGARLLVPGPLAADAREIISLLKAGRFAIGEDN
;
A
#
# COMPACT_ATOMS: atom_id res chain seq x y z
N MET A 1 -21.35 -15.87 -9.24
CA MET A 1 -20.50 -14.68 -9.04
C MET A 1 -21.33 -13.66 -8.27
N SER A 2 -21.30 -13.74 -6.94
CA SER A 2 -22.01 -12.80 -6.08
C SER A 2 -21.30 -11.46 -6.18
N LYS A 3 -22.04 -10.38 -6.50
CA LYS A 3 -21.46 -9.05 -6.64
C LYS A 3 -21.18 -8.53 -5.23
N PRO A 4 -19.94 -8.18 -4.87
CA PRO A 4 -19.60 -7.71 -3.52
C PRO A 4 -20.48 -6.53 -3.07
N ASP A 5 -20.92 -5.69 -4.02
CA ASP A 5 -21.85 -4.58 -3.77
C ASP A 5 -23.22 -5.04 -3.24
N ALA A 6 -23.74 -6.17 -3.73
CA ALA A 6 -25.06 -6.67 -3.37
C ALA A 6 -25.10 -7.23 -1.94
N GLU A 7 -24.02 -7.90 -1.52
CA GLU A 7 -23.90 -8.44 -0.16
C GLU A 7 -23.79 -7.30 0.87
N LEU A 8 -23.01 -6.25 0.56
CA LEU A 8 -22.89 -5.08 1.42
C LEU A 8 -24.23 -4.34 1.54
N ILE A 9 -25.00 -4.20 0.46
CA ILE A 9 -26.32 -3.58 0.50
C ILE A 9 -27.26 -4.35 1.43
N GLU A 10 -27.29 -5.69 1.36
CA GLU A 10 -28.14 -6.50 2.23
C GLU A 10 -27.70 -6.44 3.69
N ILE A 11 -26.39 -6.44 3.95
CA ILE A 11 -25.84 -6.28 5.30
C ILE A 11 -26.29 -4.94 5.91
N PHE A 12 -26.09 -3.82 5.19
CA PHE A 12 -26.43 -2.49 5.69
C PHE A 12 -27.94 -2.27 5.84
N ARG A 13 -28.76 -2.92 5.02
CA ARG A 13 -30.22 -2.95 5.19
C ARG A 13 -30.67 -3.71 6.44
N ALA A 14 -29.94 -4.75 6.82
CA ALA A 14 -30.27 -5.56 7.99
C ALA A 14 -29.88 -4.87 9.31
N LEU A 15 -28.98 -3.87 9.28
CA LEU A 15 -28.59 -3.11 10.46
C LEU A 15 -29.73 -2.24 10.98
N SER A 16 -29.86 -2.14 12.29
CA SER A 16 -30.68 -1.12 12.93
C SER A 16 -30.10 0.29 12.74
N ASP A 17 -30.90 1.31 13.03
CA ASP A 17 -30.47 2.71 12.88
C ASP A 17 -29.25 3.02 13.77
N ASP A 18 -29.25 2.52 15.01
CA ASP A 18 -28.15 2.71 15.96
C ASP A 18 -26.87 1.98 15.51
N GLU A 19 -26.98 0.74 15.02
CA GLU A 19 -25.82 -0.02 14.52
C GLU A 19 -25.24 0.57 13.22
N LEU A 20 -26.10 1.16 12.39
CA LEU A 20 -25.68 1.87 11.19
C LEU A 20 -24.89 3.14 11.54
N VAL A 21 -25.34 3.88 12.56
CA VAL A 21 -24.63 5.04 13.10
C VAL A 21 -23.31 4.63 13.77
N GLU A 22 -23.31 3.55 14.55
CA GLU A 22 -22.11 3.08 15.23
C GLU A 22 -21.02 2.67 14.23
N ARG A 23 -21.36 1.86 13.21
CA ARG A 23 -20.42 1.47 12.15
C ARG A 23 -19.94 2.63 11.30
N TRP A 24 -20.77 3.66 11.13
CA TRP A 24 -20.37 4.90 10.46
C TRP A 24 -19.35 5.69 11.30
N ARG A 25 -19.46 5.63 12.64
CA ARG A 25 -18.54 6.29 13.57
C ARG A 25 -17.24 5.51 13.80
N GLU A 26 -17.26 4.19 13.70
CA GLU A 26 -16.06 3.34 13.82
C GLU A 26 -14.99 3.65 12.75
N GLY A 27 -15.34 4.27 11.63
CA GLY A 27 -14.37 4.76 10.64
C GLY A 27 -13.67 3.69 9.79
N TYR A 28 -13.85 2.40 10.06
CA TYR A 28 -13.24 1.28 9.30
C TYR A 28 -14.01 0.88 8.01
N LEU A 29 -14.80 1.79 7.42
CA LEU A 29 -15.60 1.50 6.23
C LEU A 29 -14.76 1.62 4.95
N THR A 30 -14.83 0.61 4.08
CA THR A 30 -14.23 0.66 2.74
C THR A 30 -14.99 1.64 1.83
N ASP A 31 -14.39 2.11 0.73
CA ASP A 31 -15.00 3.08 -0.19
C ASP A 31 -16.40 2.65 -0.69
N ILE A 32 -16.56 1.35 -0.97
CA ILE A 32 -17.85 0.77 -1.37
C ILE A 32 -18.82 0.77 -0.19
N ALA A 33 -18.38 0.39 1.02
CA ALA A 33 -19.21 0.41 2.22
C ALA A 33 -19.65 1.84 2.62
N ILE A 34 -18.80 2.85 2.46
CA ILE A 34 -19.16 4.27 2.65
C ILE A 34 -20.28 4.67 1.70
N THR A 35 -20.17 4.28 0.43
CA THR A 35 -21.18 4.58 -0.59
C THR A 35 -22.52 3.92 -0.26
N VAL A 36 -22.50 2.66 0.17
CA VAL A 36 -23.69 1.90 0.59
C VAL A 36 -24.30 2.50 1.86
N ALA A 37 -23.50 2.80 2.87
CA ALA A 37 -23.95 3.40 4.13
C ALA A 37 -24.64 4.76 3.90
N ARG A 38 -24.03 5.64 3.10
CA ARG A 38 -24.64 6.94 2.73
C ARG A 38 -25.98 6.77 2.03
N THR A 39 -26.06 5.80 1.12
CA THR A 39 -27.30 5.48 0.42
C THR A 39 -28.37 4.99 1.39
N GLU A 40 -27.99 4.18 2.39
CA GLU A 40 -28.90 3.68 3.41
C GLU A 40 -29.39 4.78 4.37
N PHE A 41 -28.51 5.69 4.81
CA PHE A 41 -28.91 6.87 5.60
C PHE A 41 -29.94 7.74 4.85
N LEU A 42 -29.67 8.05 3.58
CA LEU A 42 -30.60 8.82 2.74
C LEU A 42 -31.94 8.11 2.55
N ARG A 43 -31.91 6.78 2.36
CA ARG A 43 -33.13 5.95 2.23
C ARG A 43 -33.98 6.00 3.49
N ARG A 44 -33.36 5.97 4.68
CA ARG A 44 -34.06 6.02 5.98
C ARG A 44 -34.44 7.44 6.40
N GLY A 45 -34.11 8.46 5.59
CA GLY A 45 -34.36 9.86 5.91
C GLY A 45 -33.56 10.35 7.12
N MET A 46 -32.48 9.65 7.46
CA MET A 46 -31.61 10.00 8.57
C MET A 46 -30.56 11.01 8.11
N VAL A 47 -30.28 11.99 8.96
CA VAL A 47 -29.13 12.86 8.77
C VAL A 47 -27.90 11.97 8.89
N VAL A 48 -27.09 11.90 7.82
CA VAL A 48 -25.77 11.26 7.89
C VAL A 48 -25.04 11.93 9.04
N PRO A 49 -24.76 11.22 10.15
CA PRO A 49 -24.01 11.82 11.25
C PRO A 49 -22.72 12.37 10.65
N GLU A 50 -22.23 13.53 11.09
CA GLU A 50 -20.81 13.84 10.87
C GLU A 50 -20.06 12.59 11.29
N ALA A 51 -19.29 11.99 10.37
CA ALA A 51 -18.52 10.79 10.65
C ALA A 51 -17.84 11.07 11.98
N GLY A 52 -18.34 10.40 13.04
CA GLY A 52 -17.89 10.68 14.41
C GLY A 52 -16.40 10.63 14.32
N PRO A 53 -15.72 11.71 14.79
CA PRO A 53 -14.44 12.18 14.25
C PRO A 53 -13.74 10.93 13.86
N ALA A 54 -13.65 10.69 12.54
CA ALA A 54 -12.89 9.54 12.08
C ALA A 54 -11.72 9.55 13.02
N GLU A 55 -11.40 8.43 13.63
CA GLU A 55 -10.04 8.32 14.07
C GLU A 55 -9.21 8.47 12.75
N THR A 56 -9.08 9.66 12.12
CA THR A 56 -7.94 10.54 12.37
C THR A 56 -7.42 10.06 13.68
N PRO A 57 -6.53 9.04 13.66
CA PRO A 57 -5.93 8.60 14.90
C PRO A 57 -5.60 9.91 15.59
N GLU A 58 -6.10 10.10 16.82
CA GLU A 58 -5.57 11.17 17.66
C GLU A 58 -4.09 11.18 17.35
N PRO A 59 -3.45 12.32 17.04
CA PRO A 59 -2.02 12.32 16.90
C PRO A 59 -1.48 11.95 18.28
N LEU A 60 -1.45 10.63 18.56
CA LEU A 60 -0.40 9.92 19.24
C LEU A 60 0.82 10.68 18.78
N ALA A 61 1.44 11.33 19.74
CA ALA A 61 2.48 12.32 19.55
C ALA A 61 3.73 11.68 18.95
N GLU A 62 3.61 11.20 17.73
CA GLU A 62 4.58 10.61 16.86
C GLU A 62 4.04 10.95 15.48
N ALA A 63 4.64 11.95 14.84
CA ALA A 63 4.63 11.97 13.39
C ALA A 63 5.19 10.62 12.93
N GLU A 64 4.34 9.61 12.76
CA GLU A 64 4.59 8.64 11.71
C GLU A 64 4.49 9.46 10.42
N GLU A 65 5.60 10.14 10.09
CA GLU A 65 5.90 10.55 8.74
C GLU A 65 5.50 9.37 7.87
N ALA A 66 4.46 9.52 7.05
CA ALA A 66 4.07 8.47 6.14
C ALA A 66 5.29 8.16 5.27
N VAL A 67 6.05 7.12 5.63
CA VAL A 67 7.34 6.82 5.04
C VAL A 67 7.06 6.41 3.61
N THR A 68 7.26 7.36 2.70
CA THR A 68 7.00 7.13 1.29
C THR A 68 8.09 6.19 0.77
N PHE A 69 7.69 5.01 0.30
CA PHE A 69 8.63 4.06 -0.29
C PHE A 69 8.92 4.41 -1.75
N VAL A 70 10.19 4.43 -2.11
CA VAL A 70 10.66 4.76 -3.47
C VAL A 70 11.36 3.56 -4.09
N THR A 71 11.07 3.28 -5.36
CA THR A 71 11.79 2.24 -6.11
C THR A 71 13.21 2.69 -6.43
N VAL A 72 14.21 1.90 -6.03
CA VAL A 72 15.64 2.16 -6.27
C VAL A 72 16.27 1.19 -7.26
N ALA A 73 15.65 0.03 -7.51
CA ALA A 73 16.05 -0.89 -8.56
C ALA A 73 14.86 -1.68 -9.13
N ARG A 74 15.02 -2.16 -10.37
CA ARG A 74 14.11 -3.11 -11.02
C ARG A 74 14.92 -4.23 -11.64
N SER A 75 14.38 -5.45 -11.66
CA SER A 75 14.97 -6.59 -12.38
C SER A 75 13.89 -7.58 -12.83
N LEU A 76 14.12 -8.20 -13.98
CA LEU A 76 13.32 -9.35 -14.43
C LEU A 76 13.69 -10.63 -13.67
N ILE A 77 14.83 -10.64 -12.95
CA ILE A 77 15.33 -11.75 -12.17
C ILE A 77 15.20 -11.35 -10.69
N PRO A 78 14.20 -11.85 -9.94
CA PRO A 78 14.00 -11.49 -8.53
C PRO A 78 15.21 -11.76 -7.65
N ALA A 79 15.99 -12.81 -7.96
CA ALA A 79 17.22 -13.15 -7.25
C ALA A 79 18.22 -11.98 -7.20
N ASP A 80 18.33 -11.18 -8.26
CA ASP A 80 19.24 -10.02 -8.28
C ASP A 80 18.82 -8.98 -7.24
N LEU A 81 17.51 -8.76 -7.07
CA LEU A 81 17.00 -7.79 -6.10
C LEU A 81 17.16 -8.28 -4.67
N TYR A 82 17.08 -9.58 -4.42
CA TYR A 82 17.36 -10.14 -3.10
C TYR A 82 18.82 -9.95 -2.71
N VAL A 83 19.76 -10.03 -3.65
CA VAL A 83 21.18 -9.72 -3.38
C VAL A 83 21.37 -8.24 -3.05
N LEU A 84 20.73 -7.34 -3.81
CA LEU A 84 20.77 -5.91 -3.52
C LEU A 84 20.15 -5.59 -2.15
N ARG A 85 19.00 -6.20 -1.84
CA ARG A 85 18.33 -6.10 -0.53
C ARG A 85 19.26 -6.50 0.61
N ALA A 86 19.88 -7.68 0.53
CA ALA A 86 20.77 -8.16 1.57
C ALA A 86 21.95 -7.20 1.80
N ARG A 87 22.46 -6.57 0.73
CA ARG A 87 23.53 -5.56 0.84
C ARG A 87 23.03 -4.30 1.55
N LEU A 88 21.87 -3.78 1.17
CA LEU A 88 21.28 -2.58 1.79
C LEU A 88 20.93 -2.81 3.26
N GLU A 89 20.33 -3.96 3.59
CA GLU A 89 19.98 -4.31 4.97
C GLU A 89 21.24 -4.45 5.84
N GLY A 90 22.33 -5.00 5.29
CA GLY A 90 23.63 -5.06 5.98
C GLY A 90 24.25 -3.69 6.27
N ASP A 91 23.91 -2.66 5.48
CA ASP A 91 24.32 -1.27 5.69
C ASP A 91 23.25 -0.47 6.48
N GLY A 92 22.24 -1.15 7.04
CA GLY A 92 21.22 -0.54 7.90
C GLY A 92 20.06 0.14 7.15
N ILE A 93 19.91 -0.09 5.85
CA ILE A 93 18.84 0.49 5.03
C ILE A 93 17.71 -0.54 4.87
N PRO A 94 16.51 -0.27 5.45
CA PRO A 94 15.35 -1.13 5.26
C PRO A 94 14.95 -1.20 3.79
N SER A 95 14.72 -2.41 3.26
CA SER A 95 14.36 -2.57 1.85
C SER A 95 13.39 -3.72 1.59
N PHE A 96 12.53 -3.56 0.59
CA PHE A 96 11.45 -4.49 0.25
C PHE A 96 11.50 -4.86 -1.23
N VAL A 97 11.42 -6.16 -1.53
CA VAL A 97 11.26 -6.65 -2.91
C VAL A 97 9.77 -6.89 -3.16
N VAL A 98 9.23 -6.24 -4.18
CA VAL A 98 7.85 -6.42 -4.63
C VAL A 98 7.88 -7.01 -6.02
N ASP A 99 7.37 -8.23 -6.16
CA ASP A 99 7.15 -8.87 -7.45
C ASP A 99 5.70 -8.71 -7.92
N ASP A 100 5.48 -8.81 -9.23
CA ASP A 100 4.15 -8.71 -9.86
C ASP A 100 3.23 -9.90 -9.50
N ASN A 101 3.73 -10.94 -8.82
CA ASN A 101 2.95 -12.15 -8.54
C ASN A 101 2.03 -11.98 -7.31
N ILE A 102 2.22 -10.92 -6.51
CA ILE A 102 1.29 -10.46 -5.46
C ILE A 102 0.15 -9.62 -6.04
N VAL A 103 0.07 -9.41 -7.36
CA VAL A 103 -1.07 -8.80 -8.04
C VAL A 103 -2.00 -9.88 -8.62
N ARG A 104 -2.36 -10.91 -7.85
CA ARG A 104 -3.32 -11.95 -8.29
C ARG A 104 -4.72 -11.85 -7.67
N MET A 105 -4.95 -10.96 -6.71
CA MET A 105 -6.27 -10.87 -6.03
C MET A 105 -7.03 -9.54 -6.21
N ASN A 106 -6.47 -8.54 -6.91
CA ASN A 106 -7.23 -7.32 -7.29
C ASN A 106 -6.67 -6.64 -8.57
N SER A 107 -6.32 -7.44 -9.58
CA SER A 107 -5.63 -7.00 -10.80
C SER A 107 -6.58 -6.70 -11.96
N LEU A 108 -7.36 -5.64 -11.85
CA LEU A 108 -7.96 -5.01 -13.04
C LEU A 108 -7.20 -3.75 -13.47
N TRP A 109 -6.15 -3.36 -12.75
CA TRP A 109 -5.42 -2.10 -12.95
C TRP A 109 -3.89 -2.23 -13.03
N SER A 110 -3.32 -3.43 -13.23
CA SER A 110 -1.86 -3.55 -13.45
C SER A 110 -1.51 -3.38 -14.93
N VAL A 111 -1.52 -2.13 -15.38
CA VAL A 111 -0.78 -1.71 -16.57
C VAL A 111 0.57 -1.15 -16.10
N ALA A 112 1.56 -2.02 -15.89
CA ALA A 112 2.98 -1.64 -15.94
C ALA A 112 3.90 -2.87 -16.11
N VAL A 113 4.31 -3.10 -17.35
CA VAL A 113 5.48 -3.91 -17.72
C VAL A 113 6.72 -3.41 -16.95
N GLY A 114 7.40 -4.27 -16.17
CA GLY A 114 8.64 -3.83 -15.50
C GLY A 114 9.44 -4.79 -14.63
N GLY A 115 8.96 -6.01 -14.36
CA GLY A 115 9.66 -6.95 -13.46
C GLY A 115 9.56 -6.57 -11.98
N ALA A 116 10.23 -7.32 -11.12
CA ALA A 116 10.23 -7.06 -9.69
C ALA A 116 10.92 -5.72 -9.36
N ARG A 117 10.53 -5.11 -8.24
CA ARG A 117 11.00 -3.79 -7.78
C ARG A 117 11.62 -3.91 -6.40
N LEU A 118 12.71 -3.18 -6.17
CA LEU A 118 13.31 -2.98 -4.85
C LEU A 118 12.95 -1.58 -4.35
N LEU A 119 12.32 -1.50 -3.18
CA LEU A 119 11.87 -0.26 -2.56
C LEU A 119 12.62 0.00 -1.26
N VAL A 120 12.81 1.27 -0.93
CA VAL A 120 13.40 1.75 0.34
C VAL A 120 12.65 2.99 0.83
N PRO A 121 12.74 3.36 2.13
CA PRO A 121 12.29 4.65 2.63
C PRO A 121 12.83 5.81 1.80
N GLY A 122 11.96 6.75 1.42
CA GLY A 122 12.31 7.91 0.60
C GLY A 122 13.54 8.69 1.10
N PRO A 123 13.67 8.97 2.41
CA PRO A 123 14.85 9.63 2.97
C PRO A 123 16.17 8.90 2.71
N LEU A 124 16.15 7.57 2.58
CA LEU A 124 17.35 6.72 2.39
C LEU A 124 17.59 6.36 0.91
N ALA A 125 16.77 6.87 -0.01
CA ALA A 125 16.83 6.48 -1.42
C ALA A 125 18.11 6.93 -2.12
N ALA A 126 18.71 8.04 -1.70
CA ALA A 126 19.99 8.53 -2.24
C ALA A 126 21.13 7.56 -1.88
N ASP A 127 21.29 7.28 -0.59
CA ASP A 127 22.32 6.37 -0.07
C ASP A 127 22.18 4.96 -0.66
N ALA A 128 20.94 4.46 -0.75
CA ALA A 128 20.66 3.17 -1.37
C ALA A 128 21.10 3.10 -2.84
N ARG A 129 20.86 4.17 -3.62
CA ARG A 129 21.29 4.24 -5.03
C ARG A 129 22.80 4.29 -5.17
N GLU A 130 23.49 4.98 -4.26
CA GLU A 130 24.94 5.03 -4.24
C GLU A 130 25.55 3.65 -3.96
N ILE A 131 25.08 2.96 -2.92
CA ILE A 131 25.53 1.60 -2.58
C ILE A 131 25.29 0.63 -3.75
N ILE A 132 24.10 0.69 -4.37
CA ILE A 132 23.78 -0.13 -5.55
C ILE A 132 24.73 0.18 -6.72
N SER A 133 25.05 1.46 -6.95
CA SER A 133 25.98 1.88 -8.00
C SER A 133 27.38 1.32 -7.77
N LEU A 134 27.92 1.45 -6.55
CA LEU A 134 29.23 0.90 -6.17
C LEU A 134 29.28 -0.61 -6.32
N LEU A 135 28.21 -1.32 -5.90
CA LEU A 135 28.14 -2.77 -6.06
C LEU A 135 28.10 -3.17 -7.54
N LYS A 136 27.35 -2.46 -8.38
CA LYS A 136 27.33 -2.71 -9.82
C LYS A 136 28.69 -2.43 -10.44
N ALA A 137 29.32 -1.31 -10.10
CA ALA A 137 30.67 -1.00 -10.55
C ALA A 137 31.67 -2.09 -10.14
N GLY A 138 31.58 -2.62 -8.91
CA GLY A 138 32.43 -3.74 -8.47
C GLY A 138 32.08 -5.09 -9.10
N ARG A 139 30.81 -5.37 -9.43
CA ARG A 139 30.38 -6.59 -10.14
C ARG A 139 30.66 -6.56 -11.65
N PHE A 140 30.76 -5.37 -12.24
CA PHE A 140 31.02 -5.16 -13.67
C PHE A 140 32.44 -4.62 -13.97
N ALA A 141 33.26 -4.31 -12.95
CA ALA A 141 34.68 -4.00 -13.12
C ALA A 141 35.52 -5.26 -13.40
N ILE A 142 35.10 -6.04 -14.40
CA ILE A 142 35.99 -6.98 -15.06
C ILE A 142 36.56 -6.20 -16.24
N GLY A 143 37.89 -6.04 -16.23
CA GLY A 143 38.62 -5.03 -16.99
C GLY A 143 38.23 -4.90 -18.46
N GLU A 144 38.04 -3.65 -18.87
CA GLU A 144 38.42 -3.25 -20.23
C GLU A 144 39.95 -3.18 -20.28
N ASP A 145 40.60 -4.34 -20.24
CA ASP A 145 42.00 -4.48 -20.64
C ASP A 145 42.02 -5.13 -22.02
N ASN A 146 42.15 -4.26 -23.03
CA ASN A 146 42.76 -4.42 -24.37
C ASN A 146 42.68 -5.78 -25.09
#